data_AF-A0A1F5KH60-F1
#
_entry.id   AF-A0A1F5KH60-F1
#
_cell.length_a   1.000
_cell.length_b   1.000
_cell.length_c   1.000
_cell.angle_alpha   90.00
_cell.angle_beta   90.00
_cell.angle_gamma   90.00
#
_symmetry.space_group_name_H-M   'P 1'
#
loop_
_entity.id
_entity.type
_entity.pdbx_description
1 polymer ?
#
loop_
_entity_poly.entity_id
_entity_poly.type
_entity_poly.pdbx_seq_one_letter_code
_entity_poly.pdbx_strand_id
1 'polypeptide(L)'
;MKIIVVMIIILASVSYFMSKSGVPGKAPVWTLPTTISSEQAIENVKKLPEVQQYLKRVPSGKVEVDNELEGEYNIHIYEVINGHTATFNWYRVSLKSGEVRQEF
;
A
#
# COMPACT_ATOMS: atom_id res chain seq x y z
N MET A 1 -22.23 60.64 -3.97
CA MET A 1 -23.24 59.67 -4.48
C MET A 1 -22.78 58.87 -5.69
N LYS A 2 -22.16 59.45 -6.74
CA LYS A 2 -21.74 58.71 -7.95
C LYS A 2 -20.72 57.57 -7.71
N ILE A 3 -19.79 57.71 -6.75
CA ILE A 3 -18.73 56.71 -6.49
C ILE A 3 -19.28 55.44 -5.80
N ILE A 4 -20.27 55.58 -4.91
CA ILE A 4 -20.84 54.46 -4.14
C ILE A 4 -21.60 53.50 -5.06
N VAL A 5 -22.29 54.02 -6.08
CA VAL A 5 -23.06 53.22 -7.05
C VAL A 5 -22.13 52.38 -7.94
N VAL A 6 -20.99 52.94 -8.37
CA VAL A 6 -20.01 52.21 -9.18
C VAL A 6 -19.38 51.05 -8.40
N MET A 7 -19.13 51.23 -7.11
CA MET A 7 -18.56 50.19 -6.25
C MET A 7 -19.53 49.01 -6.02
N ILE A 8 -20.83 49.28 -5.90
CA ILE A 8 -21.87 48.24 -5.77
C ILE A 8 -21.99 47.43 -7.07
N ILE A 9 -21.88 48.07 -8.23
CA ILE A 9 -21.94 47.39 -9.54
C ILE A 9 -20.71 46.49 -9.75
N ILE A 10 -19.52 46.92 -9.30
CA ILE A 10 -18.29 46.11 -9.36
C ILE A 10 -18.39 44.89 -8.41
N LEU A 11 -18.94 45.08 -7.21
CA LEU A 11 -19.15 43.97 -6.26
C LEU A 11 -20.17 42.95 -6.80
N ALA A 12 -21.25 43.41 -7.43
CA ALA A 12 -22.24 42.54 -8.05
C ALA A 12 -21.68 41.75 -9.24
N SER A 13 -20.83 42.35 -10.08
CA SER A 13 -20.24 41.67 -11.25
C SER A 13 -19.19 40.62 -10.87
N VAL A 14 -18.37 40.87 -9.84
CA VAL A 14 -17.40 39.88 -9.31
C VAL A 14 -18.15 38.67 -8.72
N SER A 15 -19.24 38.92 -7.98
CA SER A 15 -20.07 37.86 -7.39
C SER A 15 -20.73 36.97 -8.46
N TYR A 16 -21.23 37.59 -9.53
CA TYR A 16 -21.80 36.89 -10.68
C TYR A 16 -20.75 36.06 -11.44
N PHE A 17 -19.53 36.58 -11.60
CA PHE A 17 -18.43 35.88 -12.26
C PHE A 17 -17.95 34.66 -11.46
N MET A 18 -17.88 34.76 -10.13
CA MET A 18 -17.53 33.63 -9.26
C MET A 18 -18.62 32.55 -9.22
N SER A 19 -19.90 32.94 -9.32
CA SER A 19 -21.02 31.98 -9.39
C SER A 19 -21.09 31.21 -10.72
N LYS A 20 -20.68 31.84 -11.84
CA LYS A 20 -20.62 31.21 -13.18
C LYS A 20 -19.37 30.36 -13.40
N SER A 21 -18.31 30.62 -12.65
CA SER A 21 -17.07 29.84 -12.69
C SER A 21 -17.25 28.58 -11.85
N GLY A 22 -18.06 27.64 -12.35
CA GLY A 22 -18.22 26.31 -11.77
C GLY A 22 -16.90 25.56 -11.76
N VAL A 23 -16.03 25.87 -10.81
CA VAL A 23 -14.89 25.03 -10.44
C VAL A 23 -15.50 23.89 -9.65
N PRO A 24 -15.61 22.67 -10.21
CA PRO A 24 -16.02 21.53 -9.40
C PRO A 24 -14.96 21.39 -8.32
N GLY A 25 -15.34 21.65 -7.08
CA GLY A 25 -14.50 21.41 -5.92
C GLY A 25 -14.17 19.92 -5.87
N LYS A 26 -13.08 19.51 -6.53
CA LYS A 26 -12.45 18.24 -6.25
C LYS A 26 -11.91 18.37 -4.84
N ALA A 27 -12.63 17.75 -3.90
CA ALA A 27 -12.13 17.53 -2.55
C ALA A 27 -10.70 16.98 -2.64
N PRO A 28 -9.79 17.36 -1.72
CA PRO A 28 -8.46 16.77 -1.69
C PRO A 28 -8.62 15.25 -1.57
N VAL A 29 -8.19 14.53 -2.60
CA VAL A 29 -8.07 13.08 -2.55
C VAL A 29 -6.95 12.81 -1.57
N TRP A 30 -7.29 12.35 -0.37
CA TRP A 30 -6.31 11.78 0.54
C TRP A 30 -5.75 10.51 -0.13
N THR A 31 -4.58 10.62 -0.76
CA THR A 31 -3.82 9.44 -1.16
C THR A 31 -3.36 8.75 0.12
N LEU A 32 -4.14 7.75 0.56
CA LEU A 32 -3.66 6.82 1.57
C LEU A 32 -2.34 6.24 1.05
N PRO A 33 -1.28 6.14 1.88
CA PRO A 33 -0.06 5.48 1.47
C PRO A 33 -0.43 4.09 0.96
N THR A 34 -0.11 3.81 -0.31
CA THR A 34 -0.45 2.52 -0.94
C THR A 34 0.45 1.47 -0.33
N THR A 35 -0.05 0.79 0.71
CA THR A 35 0.62 -0.36 1.30
C THR A 35 0.33 -1.60 0.48
N ILE A 36 1.33 -2.45 0.26
CA ILE A 36 1.12 -3.75 -0.38
C ILE A 36 0.27 -4.66 0.52
N SER A 37 -0.48 -5.59 -0.06
CA SER A 37 -1.23 -6.57 0.73
C SER A 37 -0.35 -7.75 1.19
N SER A 38 -0.86 -8.52 2.16
CA SER A 38 -0.26 -9.78 2.61
C SER A 38 -0.05 -10.76 1.47
N GLU A 39 -1.03 -10.87 0.55
CA GLU A 39 -0.95 -11.77 -0.61
C GLU A 39 0.16 -11.31 -1.54
N GLN A 40 0.28 -10.00 -1.78
CA GLN A 40 1.34 -9.46 -2.60
C GLN A 40 2.73 -9.71 -1.99
N ALA A 41 2.86 -9.63 -0.66
CA ALA A 41 4.10 -9.95 0.04
C ALA A 41 4.48 -11.43 -0.11
N ILE A 42 3.52 -12.33 0.08
CA ILE A 42 3.69 -13.78 -0.14
C ILE A 42 4.11 -14.06 -1.59
N GLU A 43 3.47 -13.42 -2.56
CA GLU A 43 3.83 -13.56 -3.97
C GLU A 43 5.24 -13.07 -4.27
N ASN A 44 5.66 -11.95 -3.66
CA ASN A 44 7.02 -11.43 -3.83
C ASN A 44 8.06 -12.42 -3.31
N VAL A 45 7.82 -13.03 -2.15
CA VAL A 45 8.69 -14.07 -1.58
C VAL A 45 8.68 -15.35 -2.44
N LYS A 46 7.52 -15.77 -2.94
CA LYS A 46 7.41 -16.95 -3.83
C LYS A 46 8.13 -16.77 -5.18
N LYS A 47 8.47 -15.55 -5.58
CA LYS A 47 9.25 -15.28 -6.79
C LYS A 47 10.76 -15.49 -6.59
N LEU A 48 11.24 -15.61 -5.35
CA LEU A 48 12.65 -15.83 -5.05
C LEU A 48 13.10 -17.23 -5.52
N PRO A 49 14.25 -17.36 -6.22
CA PRO A 49 14.72 -18.62 -6.78
C PRO A 49 14.85 -19.75 -5.75
N GLU A 50 15.41 -19.45 -4.58
CA GLU A 50 15.62 -20.38 -3.47
C GLU A 50 14.29 -20.86 -2.87
N VAL A 51 13.29 -19.98 -2.80
CA VAL A 51 11.95 -20.33 -2.35
C VAL A 51 11.27 -21.25 -3.36
N GLN A 52 11.38 -20.95 -4.66
CA GLN A 52 10.85 -21.83 -5.71
C GLN A 52 11.53 -23.20 -5.71
N GLN A 53 12.85 -23.24 -5.50
CA GLN A 53 13.59 -24.50 -5.38
C GLN A 53 13.18 -25.29 -4.15
N TYR A 54 12.97 -24.62 -3.01
CA TYR A 54 12.46 -25.25 -1.81
C TYR A 54 11.06 -25.85 -2.04
N LEU A 55 10.10 -25.07 -2.53
CA LEU A 55 8.72 -25.53 -2.76
C LEU A 55 8.62 -26.65 -3.82
N LYS A 56 9.58 -26.75 -4.74
CA LYS A 56 9.69 -27.89 -5.67
C LYS A 56 10.15 -29.17 -4.96
N ARG A 57 11.08 -29.07 -4.00
CA ARG A 57 11.60 -30.21 -3.24
C ARG A 57 10.65 -30.62 -2.10
N VAL A 58 9.91 -29.66 -1.57
CA VAL A 58 9.01 -29.81 -0.42
C VAL A 58 7.60 -29.34 -0.83
N PRO A 59 6.79 -30.20 -1.47
CA PRO A 59 5.45 -29.84 -1.93
C PRO A 59 4.47 -29.50 -0.81
N SER A 60 4.74 -29.95 0.42
CA SER A 60 4.05 -29.59 1.66
C SER A 60 4.46 -28.23 2.22
N GLY A 61 5.44 -27.57 1.61
CA GLY A 61 5.98 -26.30 2.05
C GLY A 61 4.93 -25.20 2.02
N LYS A 62 4.91 -24.39 3.07
CA LYS A 62 4.01 -23.25 3.25
C LYS A 62 4.80 -21.96 3.22
N VAL A 63 4.13 -20.91 2.75
CA VAL A 63 4.62 -19.52 2.77
C VAL A 63 3.49 -18.67 3.34
N GLU A 64 3.67 -18.18 4.56
CA GLU A 64 2.63 -17.50 5.33
C GLU A 64 3.17 -16.23 5.97
N VAL A 65 2.30 -15.24 6.17
CA VAL A 65 2.61 -14.07 7.00
C VAL A 65 2.48 -14.51 8.45
N ASP A 66 3.58 -14.49 9.19
CA ASP A 66 3.59 -14.82 10.62
C ASP A 66 3.14 -13.62 11.46
N ASN A 67 3.70 -12.46 11.18
CA ASN A 67 3.30 -11.20 11.80
C ASN A 67 3.61 -9.97 10.92
N GLU A 68 3.04 -8.84 11.30
CA GLU A 68 3.35 -7.51 10.76
C GLU A 68 4.01 -6.69 11.88
N LEU A 69 5.20 -6.16 11.63
CA LEU A 69 5.95 -5.37 12.60
C LEU A 69 6.77 -4.29 11.89
N GLU A 70 6.80 -3.07 12.46
CA GLU A 70 7.65 -1.96 11.97
C GLU A 70 7.44 -1.58 10.49
N GLY A 71 6.23 -1.79 9.97
CA GLY A 71 5.92 -1.52 8.56
C GLY A 71 6.48 -2.57 7.61
N GLU A 72 6.70 -3.79 8.11
CA GLU A 72 7.09 -4.95 7.32
C GLU A 72 6.23 -6.18 7.65
N TYR A 73 5.98 -7.01 6.63
CA TYR A 73 5.50 -8.37 6.83
C TYR A 73 6.68 -9.28 7.11
N ASN A 74 6.57 -10.08 8.16
CA ASN A 74 7.46 -11.20 8.40
C ASN A 74 6.85 -12.45 7.77
N ILE A 75 7.51 -12.98 6.74
CA ILE A 75 7.05 -14.14 5.98
C ILE A 75 7.83 -15.37 6.42
N HIS A 76 7.10 -16.37 6.93
CA HIS A 76 7.65 -17.65 7.35
C HIS A 76 7.50 -18.68 6.24
N ILE A 77 8.61 -19.34 5.90
CA ILE A 77 8.60 -20.47 4.98
C ILE A 77 8.98 -21.72 5.75
N TYR A 78 8.09 -22.70 5.77
CA TYR A 78 8.24 -23.88 6.60
C TYR A 78 7.51 -25.08 6.03
N GLU A 79 7.73 -26.24 6.62
CA GLU A 79 6.89 -27.41 6.45
C GLU A 79 6.49 -27.99 7.82
N VAL A 80 5.41 -28.78 7.83
CA VAL A 80 4.97 -29.50 9.03
C VAL A 80 5.14 -30.99 8.78
N ILE A 81 6.05 -31.62 9.54
CA ILE A 81 6.31 -33.06 9.48
C ILE A 81 6.00 -33.65 10.85
N ASN A 82 5.06 -34.59 10.92
CA ASN A 82 4.69 -35.29 12.16
C ASN A 82 4.35 -34.34 13.34
N GLY A 83 3.71 -33.20 13.05
CA GLY A 83 3.37 -32.19 14.05
C GLY A 83 4.51 -31.26 14.45
N HIS A 84 5.70 -31.39 13.84
CA HIS A 84 6.83 -30.49 14.05
C HIS A 84 6.99 -29.52 12.87
N THR A 85 7.25 -28.25 13.18
CA THR A 85 7.56 -27.22 12.18
C THR A 85 9.05 -27.23 11.87
N ALA A 86 9.40 -27.48 10.61
CA ALA A 86 10.75 -27.31 10.09
C ALA A 86 10.82 -26.02 9.26
N THR A 87 11.55 -25.03 9.76
CA THR A 87 11.72 -23.74 9.08
C THR A 87 12.73 -23.86 7.97
N PHE A 88 12.36 -23.40 6.77
CA PHE A 88 13.28 -23.15 5.68
C PHE A 88 13.95 -21.78 5.84
N ASN A 89 13.14 -20.71 5.89
CA ASN A 89 13.66 -19.35 6.11
C ASN A 89 12.55 -18.37 6.54
N TRP A 90 12.98 -17.16 6.90
CA TRP A 90 12.19 -15.97 7.20
C TRP A 90 12.59 -14.82 6.30
N TYR A 91 11.60 -14.04 5.85
CA TYR A 91 11.81 -12.84 5.04
C TYR A 91 11.04 -11.65 5.60
N ARG A 92 11.66 -10.47 5.55
CA ARG A 92 10.99 -9.19 5.78
C ARG A 92 10.55 -8.62 4.45
N VAL A 93 9.29 -8.18 4.36
CA VAL A 93 8.77 -7.51 3.16
C VAL A 93 8.23 -6.14 3.54
N SER A 94 8.80 -5.08 2.97
CA SER A 94 8.34 -3.71 3.25
C SER A 94 6.88 -3.52 2.83
N LEU A 95 6.02 -3.03 3.73
CA LEU A 95 4.64 -2.67 3.39
C LEU A 95 4.58 -1.54 2.35
N LYS A 96 5.61 -0.70 2.26
CA LYS A 96 5.63 0.47 1.37
C LYS A 96 6.13 0.13 -0.03
N SER A 97 7.24 -0.60 -0.14
CA SER A 97 7.90 -0.86 -1.43
C SER A 97 7.70 -2.29 -1.93
N GLY A 98 7.32 -3.22 -1.06
CA GLY A 98 7.33 -4.65 -1.37
C GLY A 98 8.74 -5.24 -1.52
N GLU A 99 9.78 -4.49 -1.15
CA GLU A 99 11.16 -4.98 -1.10
C GLU A 99 11.26 -6.15 -0.14
N VAL A 100 11.91 -7.23 -0.59
CA VAL A 100 12.10 -8.46 0.17
C VAL A 100 13.54 -8.52 0.69
N ARG A 101 13.68 -8.77 1.99
CA ARG A 101 14.98 -8.94 2.66
C ARG A 101 14.99 -10.26 3.41
N GLN A 102 16.08 -11.01 3.28
CA GLN A 102 16.28 -12.23 4.04
C GLN A 102 16.65 -11.88 5.48
N GLU A 103 16.00 -12.52 6.45
CA GLU A 103 16.29 -12.30 7.87
C GLU A 103 17.39 -13.27 8.38
N PHE A 104 17.35 -14.54 7.96
CA PHE A 104 18.25 -15.61 8.44
C PHE A 104 18.88 -16.43 7.31
#